data_AF-A0A7S4S048-F1
#
_entry.id   AF-A0A7S4S048-F1
#
_cell.length_a   1.000
_cell.length_b   1.000
_cell.length_c   1.000
_cell.angle_alpha   90.00
_cell.angle_beta   90.00
_cell.angle_gamma   90.00
#
_symmetry.space_group_name_H-M   'P 1'
#
loop_
_entity.id
_entity.type
_entity.pdbx_description
1 polymer ?
#
loop_
_entity_poly.entity_id
_entity_poly.type
_entity_poly.pdbx_seq_one_letter_code
_entity_poly.pdbx_strand_id
1 'polypeptide(L)'
;MARGLAPSLAAVLGCLGAAASGVCRFGPSYDWDRLPADPAVQDAYVAAMLSWDGKFVSAGKGMSSHGLTCDHVNINADGSLTTGSVCAAAYTAPSKESLHIEMLALVVSRTRLAWYWIDGAADENAAVTIAVQRLTTIMDAYEAFRTQYPGLGGFFPWIGVGSNGFKLRNASGVSLPVVGNGQLAWAMVAAATALTNAGETALASRYSAYVVLLGSSINTLYLRPDGRPATTAQVTDATQPLSTGNVVQTGIAAAPYESELAVMFMDLYGNWSDPSRKTLLWQRVKASTAVAKELSNASLPNGPITVQRGWRFSSHELWKYMVLPYLDNAMASRVFKNGERARSWHSHLQAIPGLLASSYDASNRYRDTFGILELSMGYTPAADSDLMVTPYGSFPLMLADRGHGLAWHRAMVSRPLMQSEIGSVESSQAFQSPPQVAMKASWDTKVTSDLAALGGAVDLLRTALQDSGRYARFMQVLSDNYQGWGQVTIRGEATPFAPPPGLPASDDVSSPSPDFASCRRLATRQAVTLLPASTAVPTTSLPGHSASASAPLPVLGAGSGLLVLVPVLLGATASWR
;
A
#
# COMPACT_ATOMS: atom_id res chain seq x y z
N MET A 1 -33.11 8.29 -62.81
CA MET A 1 -33.71 8.69 -61.52
C MET A 1 -34.09 7.42 -60.77
N ALA A 2 -33.32 7.05 -59.75
CA ALA A 2 -33.65 6.10 -58.67
C ALA A 2 -32.33 5.72 -57.98
N ARG A 3 -32.00 6.40 -56.88
CA ARG A 3 -30.98 5.94 -55.92
C ARG A 3 -31.75 5.45 -54.69
N GLY A 4 -31.62 4.16 -54.40
CA GLY A 4 -32.15 3.54 -53.19
C GLY A 4 -31.43 4.08 -51.96
N LEU A 5 -32.23 4.54 -50.99
CA LEU A 5 -31.80 4.94 -49.67
C LEU A 5 -31.45 3.69 -48.86
N ALA A 6 -30.19 3.59 -48.45
CA ALA A 6 -29.78 2.67 -47.39
C ALA A 6 -30.27 3.22 -46.03
N PRO A 7 -30.82 2.39 -45.13
CA PRO A 7 -31.16 2.84 -43.79
C PRO A 7 -29.88 3.08 -42.98
N SER A 8 -29.87 4.22 -42.30
CA SER A 8 -28.80 4.71 -41.43
C SER A 8 -28.50 3.75 -40.28
N LEU A 9 -27.23 3.33 -40.18
CA LEU A 9 -26.62 2.72 -39.01
C LEU A 9 -26.48 3.78 -37.89
N ALA A 10 -27.57 4.05 -37.18
CA ALA A 10 -27.55 4.97 -36.03
C ALA A 10 -28.61 4.57 -35.01
N ALA A 11 -28.43 3.40 -34.37
CA ALA A 11 -29.09 3.02 -33.10
C ALA A 11 -28.64 1.62 -32.62
N VAL A 12 -27.35 1.40 -32.33
CA VAL A 12 -26.91 0.25 -31.50
C VAL A 12 -25.73 0.66 -30.60
N LEU A 13 -25.83 1.79 -29.91
CA LEU A 13 -24.96 2.12 -28.77
C LEU A 13 -25.85 2.53 -27.60
N GLY A 14 -26.34 1.54 -26.87
CA GLY A 14 -27.29 1.75 -25.78
C GLY A 14 -27.49 0.54 -24.90
N CYS A 15 -26.47 -0.28 -24.69
CA CYS A 15 -26.39 -1.30 -23.64
C CYS A 15 -24.92 -1.57 -23.32
N LEU A 16 -24.20 -0.55 -22.85
CA LEU A 16 -23.00 -0.80 -22.04
C LEU A 16 -23.52 -1.32 -20.71
N GLY A 17 -23.41 -2.64 -20.52
CA GLY A 17 -23.90 -3.33 -19.34
C GLY A 17 -23.38 -2.63 -18.08
N ALA A 18 -24.30 -2.31 -17.17
CA ALA A 18 -23.92 -1.94 -15.82
C ALA A 18 -23.06 -3.09 -15.29
N ALA A 19 -21.77 -2.83 -15.11
CA ALA A 19 -20.87 -3.76 -14.45
C ALA A 19 -21.42 -4.09 -13.04
N ALA A 20 -20.78 -5.02 -12.34
CA ALA A 20 -21.10 -5.33 -10.94
C ALA A 20 -21.11 -4.10 -9.98
N SER A 21 -20.74 -2.91 -10.46
CA SER A 21 -20.76 -1.60 -9.78
C SER A 21 -22.12 -1.20 -9.18
N GLY A 22 -23.23 -1.78 -9.60
CA GLY A 22 -24.56 -1.45 -9.06
C GLY A 22 -24.94 -2.14 -7.74
N VAL A 23 -24.29 -3.26 -7.38
CA VAL A 23 -24.67 -4.05 -6.20
C VAL A 23 -23.65 -3.83 -5.10
N CYS A 24 -24.08 -3.25 -3.97
CA CYS A 24 -23.21 -2.96 -2.82
C CYS A 24 -22.49 -4.21 -2.32
N ARG A 25 -23.24 -5.28 -2.15
CA ARG A 25 -22.75 -6.56 -1.64
C ARG A 25 -22.27 -7.47 -2.76
N PHE A 26 -21.39 -6.95 -3.64
CA PHE A 26 -20.95 -7.65 -4.85
C PHE A 26 -20.16 -8.93 -4.59
N GLY A 27 -19.50 -9.07 -3.43
CA GLY A 27 -18.66 -10.21 -3.08
C GLY A 27 -19.40 -11.56 -3.18
N PRO A 28 -20.50 -11.75 -2.42
CA PRO A 28 -21.29 -12.98 -2.50
C PRO A 28 -22.28 -13.00 -3.68
N SER A 29 -22.62 -11.83 -4.24
CA SER A 29 -23.70 -11.69 -5.23
C SER A 29 -23.34 -12.16 -6.64
N TYR A 30 -22.04 -12.20 -6.98
CA TYR A 30 -21.59 -12.63 -8.30
C TYR A 30 -20.69 -13.86 -8.23
N ASP A 31 -20.64 -14.61 -9.32
CA ASP A 31 -19.71 -15.71 -9.51
C ASP A 31 -18.31 -15.20 -9.85
N TRP A 32 -17.39 -15.41 -8.90
CA TRP A 32 -15.98 -15.06 -9.00
C TRP A 32 -15.08 -16.30 -9.02
N ASP A 33 -15.58 -17.48 -9.37
CA ASP A 33 -14.82 -18.73 -9.22
C ASP A 33 -13.62 -18.80 -10.18
N ARG A 34 -13.65 -18.02 -11.26
CA ARG A 34 -12.56 -17.89 -12.23
C ARG A 34 -11.55 -16.80 -11.90
N LEU A 35 -11.71 -16.09 -10.78
CA LEU A 35 -10.84 -14.99 -10.36
C LEU A 35 -9.35 -15.38 -10.24
N PRO A 36 -8.95 -16.59 -9.78
CA PRO A 36 -7.54 -16.98 -9.74
C PRO A 36 -6.85 -17.06 -11.12
N ALA A 37 -7.60 -17.25 -12.20
CA ALA A 37 -7.05 -17.64 -13.50
C ALA A 37 -7.47 -16.75 -14.69
N ASP A 38 -8.59 -16.03 -14.60
CA ASP A 38 -9.17 -15.27 -15.72
C ASP A 38 -8.97 -13.75 -15.52
N PRO A 39 -8.07 -13.09 -16.29
CA PRO A 39 -7.83 -11.66 -16.17
C PRO A 39 -9.06 -10.77 -16.43
N ALA A 40 -10.01 -11.20 -17.25
CA ALA A 40 -11.23 -10.42 -17.51
C ALA A 40 -12.15 -10.43 -16.28
N VAL A 41 -12.21 -11.56 -15.56
CA VAL A 41 -12.93 -11.66 -14.29
C VAL A 41 -12.23 -10.86 -13.19
N GLN A 42 -10.89 -10.88 -13.15
CA GLN A 42 -10.10 -10.03 -12.25
C GLN A 42 -10.40 -8.55 -12.48
N ASP A 43 -10.40 -8.09 -13.73
CA ASP A 43 -10.69 -6.71 -14.06
C ASP A 43 -12.12 -6.29 -13.68
N ALA A 44 -13.11 -7.15 -13.94
CA ALA A 44 -14.48 -6.90 -13.51
C ALA A 44 -14.61 -6.81 -11.99
N TYR A 45 -13.89 -7.66 -11.25
CA TYR A 45 -13.85 -7.62 -9.78
C TYR A 45 -13.19 -6.34 -9.27
N VAL A 46 -12.04 -5.96 -9.83
CA VAL A 46 -11.32 -4.75 -9.44
C VAL A 46 -12.15 -3.50 -9.74
N ALA A 47 -12.83 -3.43 -10.88
CA ALA A 47 -13.75 -2.32 -11.17
C ALA A 47 -14.89 -2.21 -10.13
N ALA A 48 -15.48 -3.34 -9.72
CA ALA A 48 -16.51 -3.37 -8.69
C ALA A 48 -15.97 -2.92 -7.33
N MET A 49 -14.81 -3.45 -6.93
CA MET A 49 -14.10 -3.08 -5.70
C MET A 49 -13.81 -1.58 -5.66
N LEU A 50 -13.16 -1.04 -6.69
CA LEU A 50 -12.80 0.37 -6.77
C LEU A 50 -14.02 1.29 -6.80
N SER A 51 -15.10 0.89 -7.48
CA SER A 51 -16.34 1.69 -7.54
C SER A 51 -17.01 1.86 -6.17
N TRP A 52 -16.88 0.88 -5.28
CA TRP A 52 -17.43 0.94 -3.93
C TRP A 52 -16.45 1.55 -2.93
N ASP A 53 -15.18 1.18 -2.98
CA ASP A 53 -14.15 1.74 -2.10
C ASP A 53 -13.88 3.23 -2.43
N GLY A 54 -14.03 3.64 -3.69
CA GLY A 54 -13.97 5.04 -4.11
C GLY A 54 -14.99 5.95 -3.43
N LYS A 55 -16.15 5.41 -3.00
CA LYS A 55 -17.17 6.17 -2.25
C LYS A 55 -16.71 6.56 -0.85
N PHE A 56 -15.72 5.87 -0.27
CA PHE A 56 -15.06 6.30 0.97
C PHE A 56 -14.25 7.57 0.73
N VAL A 57 -13.70 7.75 -0.48
CA VAL A 57 -12.77 8.81 -0.85
C VAL A 57 -13.51 10.03 -1.41
N SER A 58 -14.52 10.45 -0.67
CA SER A 58 -15.35 11.63 -0.94
C SER A 58 -15.33 12.56 0.28
N ALA A 59 -15.54 13.86 0.03
CA ALA A 59 -15.52 14.87 1.09
C ALA A 59 -16.58 14.57 2.16
N GLY A 60 -16.21 14.75 3.43
CA GLY A 60 -17.06 14.43 4.59
C GLY A 60 -17.07 12.95 4.98
N LYS A 61 -16.35 12.09 4.25
CA LYS A 61 -16.14 10.67 4.58
C LYS A 61 -14.67 10.43 4.94
N GLY A 62 -13.94 9.67 4.14
CA GLY A 62 -12.50 9.43 4.29
C GLY A 62 -11.63 10.64 3.95
N MET A 63 -12.22 11.75 3.50
CA MET A 63 -11.50 12.95 3.08
C MET A 63 -12.23 14.21 3.55
N SER A 64 -11.47 15.26 3.87
CA SER A 64 -11.97 16.60 4.15
C SER A 64 -12.36 17.35 2.86
N SER A 65 -12.98 18.53 2.99
CA SER A 65 -13.25 19.43 1.86
C SER A 65 -11.98 19.97 1.19
N HIS A 66 -10.82 19.89 1.85
CA HIS A 66 -9.53 20.38 1.35
C HIS A 66 -8.68 19.25 0.73
N GLY A 67 -9.29 18.12 0.39
CA GLY A 67 -8.57 17.00 -0.21
C GLY A 67 -7.69 16.20 0.75
N LEU A 68 -7.53 16.65 2.00
CA LEU A 68 -6.76 15.93 3.02
C LEU A 68 -7.55 14.72 3.50
N THR A 69 -6.89 13.58 3.59
CA THR A 69 -7.40 12.35 4.16
C THR A 69 -7.80 12.53 5.62
N CYS A 70 -8.72 11.69 6.06
CA CYS A 70 -9.05 11.48 7.46
C CYS A 70 -8.90 9.99 7.75
N ASP A 71 -8.14 9.67 8.80
CA ASP A 71 -7.63 8.32 9.07
C ASP A 71 -8.70 7.22 8.93
N HIS A 72 -9.87 7.46 9.50
CA HIS A 72 -11.01 6.56 9.39
C HIS A 72 -12.37 7.27 9.51
N VAL A 73 -13.41 6.54 9.10
CA VAL A 73 -14.81 6.80 9.47
C VAL A 73 -15.36 5.70 10.36
N ASN A 74 -16.30 6.05 11.23
CA ASN A 74 -17.06 5.07 12.01
C ASN A 74 -18.35 4.72 11.26
N ILE A 75 -18.71 3.44 11.29
CA ILE A 75 -19.93 2.89 10.70
C ILE A 75 -20.86 2.53 11.87
N ASN A 76 -22.11 2.96 11.80
CA ASN A 76 -23.13 2.64 12.78
C ASN A 76 -23.69 1.23 12.51
N ALA A 77 -24.43 0.67 13.47
CA ALA A 77 -25.00 -0.67 13.34
C ALA A 77 -25.94 -0.85 12.14
N ASP A 78 -26.57 0.24 11.66
CA ASP A 78 -27.43 0.25 10.47
C ASP A 78 -26.67 0.42 9.14
N GLY A 79 -25.35 0.62 9.18
CA GLY A 79 -24.49 0.85 8.03
C GLY A 79 -24.31 2.33 7.66
N SER A 80 -25.00 3.25 8.34
CA SER A 80 -24.79 4.68 8.15
C SER A 80 -23.45 5.12 8.75
N LEU A 81 -22.90 6.24 8.29
CA LEU A 81 -21.67 6.78 8.86
C LEU A 81 -21.99 7.65 10.08
N THR A 82 -21.15 7.60 11.11
CA THR A 82 -21.23 8.59 12.20
C THR A 82 -20.89 9.97 11.63
N THR A 83 -21.88 10.86 11.60
CA THR A 83 -21.73 12.23 11.07
C THR A 83 -21.09 13.17 12.10
N GLY A 84 -20.08 13.93 11.70
CA GLY A 84 -19.38 14.95 12.50
C GLY A 84 -18.67 15.97 11.60
N SER A 85 -18.41 17.19 12.10
CA SER A 85 -18.35 18.44 11.31
C SER A 85 -17.20 18.64 10.31
N VAL A 86 -16.26 17.70 10.14
CA VAL A 86 -15.21 17.79 9.10
C VAL A 86 -14.88 16.39 8.54
N CYS A 87 -14.66 15.43 9.44
CA CYS A 87 -14.58 13.99 9.20
C CYS A 87 -14.61 13.25 10.56
N ALA A 88 -14.90 11.94 10.58
CA ALA A 88 -15.11 11.24 11.85
C ALA A 88 -13.82 11.09 12.68
N ALA A 89 -12.70 10.77 12.04
CA ALA A 89 -11.36 10.91 12.60
C ALA A 89 -10.80 12.27 12.15
N ALA A 90 -10.90 13.30 13.00
CA ALA A 90 -10.42 14.66 12.69
C ALA A 90 -8.88 14.79 12.66
N TYR A 91 -8.18 13.73 12.21
CA TYR A 91 -6.73 13.66 12.08
C TYR A 91 -6.32 12.79 10.89
N THR A 92 -5.07 12.97 10.46
CA THR A 92 -4.41 12.14 9.46
C THR A 92 -2.93 11.95 9.81
N ALA A 93 -2.24 11.15 9.01
CA ALA A 93 -0.80 10.95 9.05
C ALA A 93 -0.25 10.88 7.62
N PRO A 94 1.06 11.11 7.43
CA PRO A 94 1.71 11.02 6.12
C PRO A 94 1.46 9.72 5.36
N SER A 95 1.26 8.59 6.06
CA SER A 95 0.97 7.30 5.44
C SER A 95 -0.39 7.26 4.73
N LYS A 96 -1.42 7.93 5.28
CA LYS A 96 -2.78 7.97 4.71
C LYS A 96 -2.80 8.86 3.48
N GLU A 97 -2.12 10.00 3.59
CA GLU A 97 -1.89 10.92 2.49
C GLU A 97 -1.12 10.27 1.34
N SER A 98 -0.14 9.40 1.64
CA SER A 98 0.61 8.69 0.59
C SER A 98 -0.30 7.82 -0.28
N LEU A 99 -1.22 7.05 0.32
CA LEU A 99 -2.20 6.24 -0.42
C LEU A 99 -3.09 7.09 -1.32
N HIS A 100 -3.57 8.23 -0.80
CA HIS A 100 -4.43 9.13 -1.56
C HIS A 100 -3.70 9.69 -2.79
N ILE A 101 -2.50 10.24 -2.58
CA ILE A 101 -1.73 10.87 -3.64
C ILE A 101 -1.29 9.83 -4.68
N GLU A 102 -0.90 8.62 -4.27
CA GLU A 102 -0.54 7.53 -5.18
C GLU A 102 -1.73 7.07 -6.03
N MET A 103 -2.91 6.89 -5.44
CA MET A 103 -4.12 6.56 -6.21
C MET A 103 -4.51 7.65 -7.19
N LEU A 104 -4.44 8.93 -6.78
CA LEU A 104 -4.68 10.05 -7.69
C LEU A 104 -3.65 10.09 -8.83
N ALA A 105 -2.38 9.80 -8.55
CA ALA A 105 -1.34 9.69 -9.57
C ALA A 105 -1.63 8.56 -10.57
N LEU A 106 -2.12 7.40 -10.10
CA LEU A 106 -2.57 6.32 -10.99
C LEU A 106 -3.74 6.74 -11.88
N VAL A 107 -4.71 7.49 -11.36
CA VAL A 107 -5.82 8.04 -12.16
C VAL A 107 -5.30 9.01 -13.22
N VAL A 108 -4.46 9.98 -12.84
CA VAL A 108 -3.85 10.95 -13.78
C VAL A 108 -3.04 10.24 -14.87
N SER A 109 -2.32 9.19 -14.51
CA SER A 109 -1.55 8.37 -15.45
C SER A 109 -2.40 7.47 -16.36
N ARG A 110 -3.72 7.47 -16.18
CA ARG A 110 -4.67 6.58 -16.87
C ARG A 110 -4.30 5.11 -16.71
N THR A 111 -3.86 4.74 -15.50
CA THR A 111 -3.67 3.33 -15.16
C THR A 111 -5.00 2.61 -15.34
N ARG A 112 -4.98 1.51 -16.09
CA ARG A 112 -6.18 0.74 -16.43
C ARG A 112 -7.00 0.43 -15.16
N LEU A 113 -8.30 0.73 -15.21
CA LEU A 113 -9.30 0.64 -14.13
C LEU A 113 -9.20 1.68 -13.01
N ALA A 114 -8.12 2.45 -12.88
CA ALA A 114 -7.97 3.39 -11.76
C ALA A 114 -9.10 4.42 -11.70
N TRP A 115 -9.66 4.81 -12.86
CA TRP A 115 -10.75 5.77 -12.93
C TRP A 115 -12.03 5.34 -12.22
N TYR A 116 -12.29 4.03 -12.06
CA TYR A 116 -13.45 3.53 -11.31
C TYR A 116 -13.41 3.94 -9.83
N TRP A 117 -12.23 4.29 -9.31
CA TRP A 117 -12.05 4.72 -7.93
C TRP A 117 -12.53 6.16 -7.66
N ILE A 118 -12.71 6.98 -8.70
CA ILE A 118 -13.23 8.34 -8.55
C ILE A 118 -14.75 8.30 -8.54
N ASP A 119 -15.32 8.35 -7.33
CA ASP A 119 -16.77 8.46 -7.13
C ASP A 119 -17.36 9.64 -7.91
N GLY A 120 -18.45 9.36 -8.65
CA GLY A 120 -19.14 10.35 -9.48
C GLY A 120 -18.50 10.65 -10.85
N ALA A 121 -17.36 10.05 -11.21
CA ALA A 121 -16.82 10.20 -12.56
C ALA A 121 -17.68 9.45 -13.60
N ALA A 122 -18.08 10.16 -14.66
CA ALA A 122 -18.85 9.56 -15.75
C ALA A 122 -18.00 8.68 -16.68
N ASP A 123 -16.72 9.03 -16.83
CA ASP A 123 -15.72 8.34 -17.66
C ASP A 123 -14.29 8.63 -17.15
N GLU A 124 -13.30 8.05 -17.81
CA GLU A 124 -11.89 8.22 -17.46
C GLU A 124 -11.40 9.68 -17.57
N ASN A 125 -11.89 10.46 -18.54
CA ASN A 125 -11.48 11.87 -18.69
C ASN A 125 -12.01 12.73 -17.54
N ALA A 126 -13.26 12.49 -17.14
CA ALA A 126 -13.85 13.12 -15.97
C ALA A 126 -13.06 12.75 -14.69
N ALA A 127 -12.68 11.48 -14.54
CA ALA A 127 -11.87 11.01 -13.41
C ALA A 127 -10.50 11.70 -13.36
N VAL A 128 -9.79 11.81 -14.49
CA VAL A 128 -8.51 12.54 -14.57
C VAL A 128 -8.68 14.00 -14.17
N THR A 129 -9.72 14.66 -14.68
CA THR A 129 -10.02 16.06 -14.35
C THR A 129 -10.22 16.25 -12.85
N ILE A 130 -11.02 15.39 -12.22
CA ILE A 130 -11.25 15.40 -10.77
C ILE A 130 -9.95 15.12 -10.01
N ALA A 131 -9.13 14.18 -10.48
CA ALA A 131 -7.88 13.84 -9.82
C ALA A 131 -6.86 14.99 -9.82
N VAL A 132 -6.70 15.69 -10.96
CA VAL A 132 -5.85 16.89 -11.06
C VAL A 132 -6.36 18.01 -10.13
N GLN A 133 -7.68 18.21 -10.06
CA GLN A 133 -8.26 19.19 -9.14
C GLN A 133 -7.97 18.83 -7.67
N ARG A 134 -8.13 17.56 -7.28
CA ARG A 134 -7.82 17.09 -5.92
C ARG A 134 -6.33 17.25 -5.58
N LEU A 135 -5.42 16.87 -6.49
CA LEU A 135 -3.99 17.09 -6.32
C LEU A 135 -3.64 18.58 -6.17
N THR A 136 -4.33 19.45 -6.91
CA THR A 136 -4.15 20.91 -6.75
C THR A 136 -4.51 21.35 -5.33
N THR A 137 -5.69 20.96 -4.83
CA THR A 137 -6.15 21.32 -3.47
C THR A 137 -5.23 20.75 -2.38
N ILE A 138 -4.75 19.52 -2.55
CA ILE A 138 -3.77 18.90 -1.65
C ILE A 138 -2.50 19.74 -1.63
N MET A 139 -1.93 20.07 -2.78
CA MET A 139 -0.70 20.85 -2.85
C MET A 139 -0.87 22.24 -2.23
N ASP A 140 -2.01 22.91 -2.44
CA ASP A 140 -2.32 24.18 -1.79
C ASP A 140 -2.26 24.06 -0.24
N ALA A 141 -2.86 23.02 0.33
CA ALA A 141 -2.83 22.78 1.77
C ALA A 141 -1.41 22.49 2.29
N TYR A 142 -0.61 21.74 1.53
CA TYR A 142 0.78 21.41 1.88
C TYR A 142 1.70 22.63 1.82
N GLU A 143 1.52 23.49 0.83
CA GLU A 143 2.27 24.73 0.67
C GLU A 143 1.90 25.76 1.75
N ALA A 144 0.61 25.86 2.11
CA ALA A 144 0.16 26.68 3.22
C ALA A 144 0.76 26.19 4.55
N PHE A 145 0.70 24.88 4.81
CA PHE A 145 1.23 24.28 6.03
C PHE A 145 2.74 24.49 6.18
N ARG A 146 3.54 24.23 5.13
CA ARG A 146 5.00 24.45 5.20
C ARG A 146 5.36 25.93 5.39
N THR A 147 4.55 26.85 4.88
CA THR A 147 4.78 28.29 5.05
C THR A 147 4.60 28.69 6.50
N GLN A 148 3.62 28.09 7.18
CA GLN A 148 3.37 28.31 8.60
C GLN A 148 4.39 27.59 9.51
N TYR A 149 4.87 26.42 9.10
CA TYR A 149 5.75 25.56 9.90
C TYR A 149 7.02 25.12 9.15
N PRO A 150 7.91 26.08 8.79
CA PRO A 150 9.10 25.79 7.98
C PRO A 150 10.09 24.83 8.67
N GLY A 151 10.04 24.72 10.00
CA GLY A 151 10.92 23.85 10.79
C GLY A 151 10.68 22.36 10.54
N LEU A 152 9.55 22.00 9.93
CA LEU A 152 9.22 20.62 9.59
C LEU A 152 9.76 20.20 8.21
N GLY A 153 10.33 21.13 7.44
CA GLY A 153 11.02 20.80 6.18
C GLY A 153 10.14 20.21 5.08
N GLY A 154 8.83 20.47 5.12
CA GLY A 154 7.83 19.88 4.21
C GLY A 154 7.26 18.54 4.67
N PHE A 155 7.76 17.97 5.77
CA PHE A 155 7.17 16.80 6.41
C PHE A 155 6.15 17.21 7.47
N PHE A 156 5.31 16.27 7.93
CA PHE A 156 4.34 16.56 8.99
C PHE A 156 4.12 15.35 9.93
N PRO A 157 3.65 15.59 11.17
CA PRO A 157 3.40 14.54 12.14
C PRO A 157 2.05 13.88 11.88
N TRP A 158 1.62 13.01 12.80
CA TRP A 158 0.18 12.78 12.97
C TRP A 158 -0.46 14.11 13.36
N ILE A 159 -1.42 14.56 12.57
CA ILE A 159 -1.87 15.95 12.59
C ILE A 159 -3.38 16.04 12.47
N GLY A 160 -3.98 17.05 13.11
CA GLY A 160 -5.40 17.32 12.97
C GLY A 160 -5.75 17.79 11.56
N VAL A 161 -6.97 17.53 11.12
CA VAL A 161 -7.54 18.07 9.89
C VAL A 161 -8.72 18.96 10.25
N GLY A 162 -8.62 20.23 9.90
CA GLY A 162 -9.65 21.25 10.15
C GLY A 162 -10.39 21.64 8.87
N SER A 163 -11.33 22.57 9.03
CA SER A 163 -12.08 23.14 7.91
C SER A 163 -11.22 23.93 6.92
N ASN A 164 -9.96 24.24 7.26
CA ASN A 164 -9.05 25.08 6.48
C ASN A 164 -7.71 24.35 6.17
N GLY A 165 -7.70 23.02 6.21
CA GLY A 165 -6.50 22.20 6.00
C GLY A 165 -5.89 21.66 7.29
N PHE A 166 -4.57 21.49 7.31
CA PHE A 166 -3.85 20.90 8.44
C PHE A 166 -3.94 21.74 9.72
N LYS A 167 -4.07 21.08 10.87
CA LYS A 167 -4.18 21.70 12.19
C LYS A 167 -3.17 21.08 13.16
N LEU A 168 -2.03 21.73 13.31
CA LEU A 168 -1.04 21.36 14.30
C LEU A 168 -1.48 21.82 15.70
N ARG A 169 -1.47 20.91 16.68
CA ARG A 169 -1.92 21.21 18.05
C ARG A 169 -0.96 22.15 18.79
N ASN A 170 0.33 21.94 18.64
CA ASN A 170 1.39 22.75 19.21
C ASN A 170 2.58 22.80 18.25
N ALA A 171 3.19 23.97 18.09
CA ALA A 171 4.35 24.14 17.23
C ALA A 171 5.66 23.71 17.92
N SER A 172 5.69 23.61 19.25
CA SER A 172 6.88 23.18 19.98
C SER A 172 6.93 21.66 20.20
N GLY A 173 8.12 21.07 20.05
CA GLY A 173 8.38 19.66 20.35
C GLY A 173 7.65 18.68 19.41
N VAL A 174 7.50 19.04 18.13
CA VAL A 174 6.76 18.25 17.14
C VAL A 174 7.53 16.96 16.80
N SER A 175 6.87 15.82 16.95
CA SER A 175 7.44 14.51 16.64
C SER A 175 7.07 14.07 15.22
N LEU A 176 8.07 13.93 14.34
CA LEU A 176 7.91 13.51 12.96
C LEU A 176 8.33 12.05 12.79
N PRO A 177 7.40 11.10 12.58
CA PRO A 177 7.76 9.70 12.35
C PRO A 177 8.31 9.51 10.94
N VAL A 178 9.43 8.79 10.81
CA VAL A 178 10.11 8.62 9.52
C VAL A 178 9.33 7.70 8.57
N VAL A 179 8.59 6.72 9.09
CA VAL A 179 7.92 5.68 8.30
C VAL A 179 6.87 6.28 7.37
N GLY A 180 5.88 6.97 7.94
CA GLY A 180 4.83 7.61 7.15
C GLY A 180 5.38 8.67 6.20
N ASN A 181 6.36 9.45 6.66
CA ASN A 181 6.96 10.49 5.85
C ASN A 181 7.80 9.93 4.68
N GLY A 182 8.39 8.74 4.83
CA GLY A 182 9.02 8.00 3.74
C GLY A 182 8.03 7.55 2.68
N GLN A 183 6.86 7.05 3.08
CA GLN A 183 5.78 6.70 2.15
C GLN A 183 5.29 7.93 1.39
N LEU A 184 5.01 9.03 2.12
CA LEU A 184 4.59 10.30 1.53
C LEU A 184 5.59 10.86 0.53
N ALA A 185 6.89 10.79 0.83
CA ALA A 185 7.93 11.32 -0.05
C ALA A 185 7.90 10.65 -1.43
N TRP A 186 7.66 9.34 -1.49
CA TRP A 186 7.51 8.62 -2.75
C TRP A 186 6.19 8.92 -3.46
N ALA A 187 5.10 9.11 -2.72
CA ALA A 187 3.84 9.56 -3.30
C ALA A 187 3.97 10.91 -4.02
N MET A 188 4.77 11.84 -3.47
CA MET A 188 5.07 13.12 -4.13
C MET A 188 5.84 12.94 -5.45
N VAL A 189 6.77 11.98 -5.51
CA VAL A 189 7.49 11.63 -6.75
C VAL A 189 6.53 11.02 -7.77
N ALA A 190 5.63 10.14 -7.34
CA ALA A 190 4.63 9.52 -8.21
C ALA A 190 3.69 10.58 -8.82
N ALA A 191 3.17 11.49 -8.02
CA ALA A 191 2.31 12.57 -8.49
C ALA A 191 3.03 13.54 -9.44
N ALA A 192 4.26 13.95 -9.12
CA ALA A 192 5.08 14.77 -10.02
C ALA A 192 5.24 14.11 -11.38
N THR A 193 5.57 12.82 -11.40
CA THR A 193 5.78 12.04 -12.62
C THR A 193 4.51 11.88 -13.43
N ALA A 194 3.39 11.51 -12.79
CA ALA A 194 2.11 11.35 -13.45
C ALA A 194 1.63 12.66 -14.09
N LEU A 195 1.73 13.79 -13.37
CA LEU A 195 1.35 15.10 -13.88
C LEU A 195 2.23 15.57 -15.04
N THR A 196 3.55 15.35 -14.96
CA THR A 196 4.46 15.63 -16.08
C THR A 196 4.06 14.84 -17.33
N ASN A 197 3.82 13.54 -17.18
CA ASN A 197 3.44 12.66 -18.29
C ASN A 197 2.06 13.01 -18.88
N ALA A 198 1.15 13.52 -18.06
CA ALA A 198 -0.17 14.00 -18.48
C ALA A 198 -0.13 15.41 -19.12
N GLY A 199 1.00 16.11 -19.09
CA GLY A 199 1.13 17.48 -19.62
C GLY A 199 0.62 18.57 -18.67
N GLU A 200 0.34 18.25 -17.41
CA GLU A 200 -0.13 19.17 -16.36
C GLU A 200 1.03 19.98 -15.76
N THR A 201 1.77 20.66 -16.64
CA THR A 201 3.11 21.24 -16.37
C THR A 201 3.19 22.16 -15.15
N ALA A 202 2.18 23.00 -14.93
CA ALA A 202 2.17 23.95 -13.80
C ALA A 202 2.07 23.21 -12.46
N LEU A 203 1.16 22.25 -12.34
CA LEU A 203 1.01 21.47 -11.11
C LEU A 203 2.17 20.50 -10.92
N ALA A 204 2.65 19.86 -12.00
CA ALA A 204 3.82 18.99 -11.98
C ALA A 204 5.07 19.72 -11.43
N SER A 205 5.25 20.99 -11.79
CA SER A 205 6.35 21.82 -11.29
C SER A 205 6.28 22.06 -9.78
N ARG A 206 5.06 22.25 -9.24
CA ARG A 206 4.85 22.42 -7.79
C ARG A 206 5.19 21.15 -7.01
N TYR A 207 4.69 20.00 -7.46
CA TYR A 207 5.04 18.69 -6.88
C TYR A 207 6.54 18.39 -6.97
N SER A 208 7.17 18.67 -8.12
CA SER A 208 8.62 18.52 -8.30
C SER A 208 9.41 19.39 -7.33
N ALA A 209 9.01 20.67 -7.16
CA ALA A 209 9.63 21.56 -6.18
C ALA A 209 9.45 21.05 -4.74
N TYR A 210 8.30 20.43 -4.44
CA TYR A 210 8.08 19.80 -3.14
C TYR A 210 8.98 18.58 -2.92
N VAL A 211 9.20 17.74 -3.94
CA VAL A 211 10.17 16.62 -3.87
C VAL A 211 11.59 17.13 -3.57
N VAL A 212 12.02 18.21 -4.23
CA VAL A 212 13.33 18.85 -3.96
C VAL A 212 13.39 19.33 -2.51
N LEU A 213 12.34 19.98 -2.01
CA LEU A 213 12.25 20.40 -0.60
C LEU A 213 12.43 19.21 0.35
N LEU A 214 11.69 18.12 0.14
CA LEU A 214 11.79 16.91 0.97
C LEU A 214 13.22 16.33 0.94
N GLY A 215 13.82 16.22 -0.25
CA GLY A 215 15.21 15.75 -0.42
C GLY A 215 16.24 16.61 0.31
N SER A 216 16.05 17.93 0.30
CA SER A 216 16.92 18.87 1.02
C SER A 216 16.77 18.80 2.54
N SER A 217 15.58 18.44 3.04
CA SER A 217 15.24 18.43 4.45
C SER A 217 15.53 17.10 5.16
N ILE A 218 15.38 15.97 4.45
CA ILE A 218 15.31 14.64 5.07
C ILE A 218 16.55 14.27 5.88
N ASN A 219 17.75 14.64 5.43
CA ASN A 219 18.98 14.34 6.15
C ASN A 219 19.12 15.20 7.41
N THR A 220 18.75 16.48 7.37
CA THR A 220 18.73 17.34 8.58
C THR A 220 17.77 16.79 9.63
N LEU A 221 16.61 16.27 9.19
CA LEU A 221 15.60 15.73 10.09
C LEU A 221 15.97 14.35 10.65
N TYR A 222 16.45 13.43 9.82
CA TYR A 222 16.51 12.01 10.18
C TYR A 222 17.91 11.39 10.19
N LEU A 223 18.93 12.05 9.64
CA LEU A 223 20.30 11.51 9.68
C LEU A 223 20.95 11.83 11.03
N ARG A 224 21.24 10.79 11.80
CA ARG A 224 21.93 10.93 13.08
C ARG A 224 23.40 11.32 12.89
N PRO A 225 24.06 11.90 13.91
CA PRO A 225 25.49 12.16 13.87
C PRO A 225 26.34 10.91 13.54
N ASP A 226 25.91 9.73 13.99
CA ASP A 226 26.55 8.44 13.72
C ASP A 226 26.31 7.89 12.29
N GLY A 227 25.56 8.62 11.44
CA GLY A 227 25.26 8.25 10.05
C GLY A 227 24.08 7.30 9.87
N ARG A 228 23.40 6.89 10.95
CA ARG A 228 22.24 6.00 10.86
C ARG A 228 20.93 6.81 10.76
N PRO A 229 19.90 6.29 10.07
CA PRO A 229 18.59 6.93 10.01
C PRO A 229 17.85 6.77 11.35
N ALA A 230 17.22 7.84 11.82
CA ALA A 230 16.38 7.84 13.01
C ALA A 230 14.94 7.41 12.71
N THR A 231 14.25 6.80 13.68
CA THR A 231 12.81 6.50 13.54
C THR A 231 11.95 7.75 13.69
N THR A 232 12.45 8.73 14.44
CA THR A 232 11.70 9.93 14.78
C THR A 232 12.64 11.13 14.82
N ALA A 233 12.19 12.25 14.25
CA ALA A 233 12.79 13.56 14.42
C ALA A 233 11.88 14.39 15.33
N GLN A 234 12.42 14.93 16.42
CA GLN A 234 11.72 15.89 17.27
C GLN A 234 12.17 17.29 16.91
N VAL A 235 11.27 18.11 16.39
CA VAL A 235 11.51 19.52 16.05
C VAL A 235 11.16 20.38 17.25
N THR A 236 12.12 21.15 17.76
CA THR A 236 11.95 21.93 18.99
C THR A 236 10.93 23.06 18.81
N ASP A 237 11.01 23.81 17.71
CA ASP A 237 10.02 24.81 17.30
C ASP A 237 9.79 24.75 15.78
N ALA A 238 8.60 24.29 15.39
CA ALA A 238 8.20 24.14 14.00
C ALA A 238 8.04 25.47 13.25
N THR A 239 7.90 26.61 13.95
CA THR A 239 7.80 27.93 13.31
C THR A 239 9.15 28.50 12.88
N GLN A 240 10.25 28.02 13.49
CA GLN A 240 11.59 28.42 13.12
C GLN A 240 12.07 27.64 11.88
N PRO A 241 13.00 28.20 11.07
CA PRO A 241 13.58 27.47 9.95
C PRO A 241 14.19 26.12 10.36
N LEU A 242 14.13 25.13 9.47
CA LEU A 242 14.76 23.83 9.67
C LEU A 242 16.28 24.00 9.81
N SER A 243 16.84 23.48 10.90
CA SER A 243 18.29 23.44 11.14
C SER A 243 18.64 22.29 12.07
N THR A 244 19.91 21.87 12.07
CA THR A 244 20.40 20.83 13.00
C THR A 244 20.28 21.23 14.47
N GLY A 245 20.28 22.53 14.79
CA GLY A 245 20.08 23.03 16.15
C GLY A 245 18.62 23.00 16.62
N ASN A 246 17.67 22.83 15.69
CA ASN A 246 16.23 22.78 15.96
C ASN A 246 15.67 21.35 15.93
N VAL A 247 16.52 20.33 15.81
CA VAL A 247 16.08 18.94 15.62
C VAL A 247 16.85 18.00 16.56
N VAL A 248 16.11 17.08 17.19
CA VAL A 248 16.65 15.96 17.96
C VAL A 248 16.22 14.65 17.34
N GLN A 249 17.17 13.81 16.92
CA GLN A 249 16.89 12.52 16.30
C GLN A 249 16.92 11.36 17.30
N THR A 250 15.87 10.54 17.32
CA THR A 250 15.73 9.39 18.24
C THR A 250 15.42 8.07 17.52
N GLY A 251 15.82 6.96 18.15
CA GLY A 251 15.68 5.62 17.60
C GLY A 251 16.55 5.34 16.37
N ILE A 252 16.38 4.16 15.76
CA ILE A 252 17.11 3.73 14.56
C ILE A 252 16.15 3.04 13.59
N ALA A 253 15.90 3.64 12.43
CA ALA A 253 15.01 3.15 11.39
C ALA A 253 15.75 2.20 10.44
N ALA A 254 15.86 0.93 10.84
CA ALA A 254 16.69 -0.01 10.11
C ALA A 254 16.06 -1.39 9.94
N ALA A 255 14.74 -1.45 9.95
CA ALA A 255 14.01 -2.67 9.66
C ALA A 255 13.67 -2.74 8.15
N PRO A 256 13.69 -3.92 7.53
CA PRO A 256 13.48 -4.11 6.09
C PRO A 256 11.99 -4.09 5.70
N TYR A 257 11.22 -3.22 6.36
CA TYR A 257 9.77 -3.07 6.23
C TYR A 257 9.47 -1.68 5.65
N GLU A 258 8.44 -0.98 6.14
CA GLU A 258 7.98 0.32 5.62
C GLU A 258 9.02 1.43 5.81
N SER A 259 9.78 1.41 6.92
CA SER A 259 10.84 2.40 7.18
C SER A 259 11.90 2.46 6.09
N GLU A 260 12.09 1.36 5.34
CA GLU A 260 13.06 1.28 4.26
C GLU A 260 12.77 2.27 3.13
N LEU A 261 11.51 2.65 2.92
CA LEU A 261 11.13 3.68 1.95
C LEU A 261 11.80 5.02 2.25
N ALA A 262 11.85 5.43 3.51
CA ALA A 262 12.55 6.64 3.91
C ALA A 262 14.06 6.52 3.73
N VAL A 263 14.63 5.36 4.11
CA VAL A 263 16.07 5.09 3.93
C VAL A 263 16.46 5.16 2.45
N MET A 264 15.62 4.61 1.58
CA MET A 264 15.81 4.68 0.12
C MET A 264 15.70 6.12 -0.40
N PHE A 265 14.73 6.89 0.08
CA PHE A 265 14.60 8.29 -0.30
C PHE A 265 15.81 9.13 0.17
N MET A 266 16.32 8.87 1.38
CA MET A 266 17.56 9.49 1.88
C MET A 266 18.74 9.18 0.95
N ASP A 267 18.95 7.93 0.53
CA ASP A 267 20.05 7.56 -0.39
C ASP A 267 19.94 8.27 -1.74
N LEU A 268 18.74 8.26 -2.33
CA LEU A 268 18.52 8.65 -3.73
C LEU A 268 18.23 10.15 -3.93
N TYR A 269 17.55 10.80 -2.99
CA TYR A 269 17.10 12.19 -3.08
C TYR A 269 17.67 13.09 -1.98
N GLY A 270 18.20 12.52 -0.90
CA GLY A 270 18.83 13.28 0.17
C GLY A 270 20.04 14.08 -0.32
N ASN A 271 20.26 15.27 0.24
CA ASN A 271 21.49 16.02 0.01
C ASN A 271 22.65 15.46 0.85
N TRP A 272 23.69 14.96 0.19
CA TRP A 272 24.87 14.38 0.84
C TRP A 272 26.10 15.25 0.60
N SER A 273 26.65 15.81 1.68
CA SER A 273 27.97 16.44 1.65
C SER A 273 29.10 15.40 1.54
N ASP A 274 28.89 14.23 2.14
CA ASP A 274 29.78 13.07 2.05
C ASP A 274 28.99 11.83 1.60
N PRO A 275 29.03 11.50 0.29
CA PRO A 275 28.35 10.33 -0.26
C PRO A 275 28.81 8.99 0.33
N SER A 276 30.01 8.90 0.92
CA SER A 276 30.51 7.64 1.51
C SER A 276 29.65 7.19 2.70
N ARG A 277 29.02 8.16 3.40
CA ARG A 277 28.14 7.90 4.55
C ARG A 277 26.83 7.22 4.17
N LYS A 278 26.44 7.19 2.89
CA LYS A 278 25.25 6.45 2.43
C LYS A 278 25.31 4.98 2.81
N THR A 279 26.51 4.39 2.85
CA THR A 279 26.69 2.99 3.26
C THR A 279 26.23 2.73 4.70
N LEU A 280 26.34 3.71 5.59
CA LEU A 280 25.93 3.61 7.00
C LEU A 280 24.41 3.48 7.17
N LEU A 281 23.63 4.03 6.22
CA LEU A 281 22.18 3.88 6.21
C LEU A 281 21.76 2.41 6.16
N TRP A 282 22.45 1.65 5.32
CA TRP A 282 22.04 0.32 4.91
C TRP A 282 22.58 -0.78 5.80
N GLN A 283 23.59 -0.53 6.65
CA GLN A 283 24.25 -1.56 7.46
C GLN A 283 23.26 -2.43 8.25
N ARG A 284 22.35 -1.81 8.99
CA ARG A 284 21.39 -2.53 9.83
C ARG A 284 20.16 -3.05 9.05
N VAL A 285 19.79 -2.38 7.95
CA VAL A 285 18.78 -2.88 7.00
C VAL A 285 19.27 -4.19 6.38
N LYS A 286 20.49 -4.23 5.84
CA LYS A 286 21.13 -5.41 5.27
C LYS A 286 21.21 -6.57 6.28
N ALA A 287 21.67 -6.30 7.50
CA ALA A 287 21.74 -7.31 8.56
C ALA A 287 20.35 -7.89 8.91
N SER A 288 19.29 -7.08 8.84
CA SER A 288 17.93 -7.51 9.16
C SER A 288 17.23 -8.19 7.98
N THR A 289 17.57 -7.84 6.74
CA THR A 289 17.00 -8.38 5.49
C THR A 289 17.34 -9.86 5.32
N ALA A 290 18.54 -10.27 5.70
CA ALA A 290 19.03 -11.64 5.53
C ALA A 290 18.61 -12.60 6.68
N VAL A 291 17.72 -12.20 7.58
CA VAL A 291 17.24 -13.08 8.65
C VAL A 291 16.10 -13.94 8.13
N ALA A 292 16.40 -15.21 7.84
CA ALA A 292 15.43 -16.18 7.37
C ALA A 292 14.61 -16.82 8.52
N LYS A 293 13.35 -17.14 8.22
CA LYS A 293 12.46 -18.01 9.01
C LYS A 293 11.88 -19.07 8.09
N GLU A 294 11.35 -20.15 8.65
CA GLU A 294 10.71 -21.21 7.86
C GLU A 294 9.32 -21.50 8.42
N LEU A 295 8.32 -21.55 7.56
CA LEU A 295 7.02 -22.15 7.89
C LEU A 295 7.17 -23.66 7.69
N SER A 296 7.02 -24.42 8.78
CA SER A 296 7.17 -25.88 8.76
C SER A 296 5.88 -26.58 9.14
N ASN A 297 5.28 -27.32 8.19
CA ASN A 297 4.12 -28.16 8.44
C ASN A 297 4.14 -29.35 7.47
N ALA A 298 3.84 -30.55 7.96
CA ALA A 298 3.87 -31.79 7.18
C ALA A 298 2.85 -31.82 6.02
N SER A 299 1.82 -30.98 6.07
CA SER A 299 0.78 -30.86 5.04
C SER A 299 1.14 -29.86 3.93
N LEU A 300 2.32 -29.23 3.98
CA LEU A 300 2.78 -28.35 2.92
C LEU A 300 3.21 -29.18 1.70
N PRO A 301 2.70 -28.89 0.48
CA PRO A 301 3.02 -29.68 -0.71
C PRO A 301 4.52 -29.82 -1.02
N ASN A 302 5.29 -28.73 -0.83
CA ASN A 302 6.73 -28.70 -1.07
C ASN A 302 7.46 -27.99 0.09
N GLY A 303 6.99 -28.18 1.33
CA GLY A 303 7.50 -27.50 2.52
C GLY A 303 8.86 -28.03 3.00
N PRO A 304 9.58 -27.29 3.88
CA PRO A 304 9.20 -26.00 4.48
C PRO A 304 9.30 -24.81 3.50
N ILE A 305 8.72 -23.67 3.87
CA ILE A 305 8.77 -22.43 3.07
C ILE A 305 9.68 -21.41 3.76
N THR A 306 10.79 -21.04 3.13
CA THR A 306 11.78 -20.09 3.68
C THR A 306 11.41 -18.63 3.37
N VAL A 307 11.32 -17.76 4.36
CA VAL A 307 10.85 -16.37 4.21
C VAL A 307 11.76 -15.38 4.94
N GLN A 308 11.68 -14.09 4.56
CA GLN A 308 12.24 -13.01 5.38
C GLN A 308 11.47 -12.94 6.70
N ARG A 309 12.17 -12.92 7.84
CA ARG A 309 11.55 -12.73 9.16
C ARG A 309 10.79 -11.40 9.20
N GLY A 310 9.56 -11.42 9.70
CA GLY A 310 8.74 -10.24 9.96
C GLY A 310 8.91 -9.67 11.37
N TRP A 311 8.41 -8.46 11.61
CA TRP A 311 8.22 -7.90 12.95
C TRP A 311 7.10 -8.66 13.67
N ARG A 312 5.98 -8.79 12.96
CA ARG A 312 4.83 -9.65 13.27
C ARG A 312 4.51 -10.55 12.09
N PHE A 313 5.15 -10.32 10.94
CA PHE A 313 4.76 -10.87 9.65
C PHE A 313 3.36 -10.41 9.22
N SER A 314 2.94 -9.23 9.70
CA SER A 314 1.75 -8.53 9.25
C SER A 314 1.90 -8.15 7.78
N SER A 315 0.83 -8.22 6.99
CA SER A 315 0.91 -7.80 5.58
C SER A 315 1.36 -6.34 5.43
N HIS A 316 1.02 -5.47 6.40
CA HIS A 316 1.41 -4.06 6.44
C HIS A 316 2.92 -3.83 6.25
N GLU A 317 3.75 -4.75 6.75
CA GLU A 317 5.22 -4.69 6.68
C GLU A 317 5.77 -4.74 5.24
N LEU A 318 4.93 -5.14 4.28
CA LEU A 318 5.28 -5.28 2.87
C LEU A 318 4.88 -4.06 2.03
N TRP A 319 4.53 -2.94 2.65
CA TRP A 319 4.13 -1.72 1.96
C TRP A 319 5.10 -1.29 0.85
N LYS A 320 6.40 -1.40 1.09
CA LYS A 320 7.44 -0.95 0.15
C LYS A 320 7.31 -1.56 -1.26
N TYR A 321 6.74 -2.75 -1.37
CA TYR A 321 6.58 -3.47 -2.64
C TYR A 321 5.44 -2.90 -3.51
N MET A 322 4.50 -2.14 -2.95
CA MET A 322 3.48 -1.42 -3.76
C MET A 322 3.99 -0.05 -4.24
N VAL A 323 5.08 0.45 -3.67
CA VAL A 323 5.60 1.80 -3.93
C VAL A 323 6.77 1.72 -4.91
N LEU A 324 7.83 0.99 -4.57
CA LEU A 324 9.06 0.95 -5.36
C LEU A 324 9.23 -0.38 -6.11
N PRO A 325 10.01 -0.41 -7.22
CA PRO A 325 10.22 -1.60 -8.05
C PRO A 325 11.13 -2.67 -7.43
N TYR A 326 10.88 -3.04 -6.17
CA TYR A 326 11.62 -4.08 -5.45
C TYR A 326 11.60 -5.43 -6.16
N LEU A 327 10.50 -5.75 -6.84
CA LEU A 327 10.31 -7.03 -7.52
C LEU A 327 11.08 -7.15 -8.83
N ASP A 328 11.70 -6.06 -9.32
CA ASP A 328 12.64 -6.11 -10.45
C ASP A 328 13.95 -6.80 -10.04
N ASN A 329 14.29 -6.83 -8.75
CA ASN A 329 15.41 -7.61 -8.24
C ASN A 329 14.99 -9.08 -8.06
N ALA A 330 15.63 -9.98 -8.79
CA ALA A 330 15.27 -11.41 -8.79
C ALA A 330 15.28 -12.06 -7.40
N MET A 331 16.25 -11.74 -6.55
CA MET A 331 16.33 -12.31 -5.20
C MET A 331 15.22 -11.76 -4.30
N ALA A 332 15.00 -10.44 -4.31
CA ALA A 332 13.91 -9.82 -3.55
C ALA A 332 12.54 -10.38 -3.99
N SER A 333 12.33 -10.56 -5.29
CA SER A 333 11.12 -11.16 -5.86
C SER A 333 10.88 -12.59 -5.37
N ARG A 334 11.94 -13.43 -5.36
CA ARG A 334 11.86 -14.80 -4.83
C ARG A 334 11.47 -14.84 -3.36
N VAL A 335 12.18 -14.08 -2.52
CA VAL A 335 11.93 -14.00 -1.07
C VAL A 335 10.52 -13.47 -0.78
N PHE A 336 10.10 -12.42 -1.48
CA PHE A 336 8.76 -11.84 -1.36
C PHE A 336 7.67 -12.85 -1.71
N LYS A 337 7.74 -13.48 -2.89
CA LYS A 337 6.75 -14.47 -3.33
C LYS A 337 6.68 -15.67 -2.40
N ASN A 338 7.81 -16.08 -1.82
CA ASN A 338 7.82 -17.14 -0.82
C ASN A 338 7.13 -16.73 0.49
N GLY A 339 7.26 -15.46 0.89
CA GLY A 339 6.49 -14.87 1.99
C GLY A 339 4.98 -15.02 1.79
N GLU A 340 4.49 -14.78 0.58
CA GLU A 340 3.06 -14.87 0.26
C GLU A 340 2.55 -16.32 0.10
N ARG A 341 3.42 -17.25 -0.30
CA ARG A 341 3.14 -18.69 -0.17
C ARG A 341 2.96 -19.06 1.29
N ALA A 342 3.88 -18.66 2.16
CA ALA A 342 3.76 -18.94 3.59
C ALA A 342 2.52 -18.30 4.21
N ARG A 343 2.18 -17.05 3.84
CA ARG A 343 1.00 -16.34 4.33
C ARG A 343 -0.30 -17.06 3.97
N SER A 344 -0.47 -17.40 2.68
CA SER A 344 -1.68 -18.11 2.21
C SER A 344 -1.79 -19.51 2.82
N TRP A 345 -0.70 -20.27 2.87
CA TRP A 345 -0.70 -21.61 3.47
C TRP A 345 -0.89 -21.60 4.99
N HIS A 346 -0.36 -20.61 5.71
CA HIS A 346 -0.59 -20.48 7.14
C HIS A 346 -2.09 -20.37 7.44
N SER A 347 -2.78 -19.43 6.78
CA SER A 347 -4.23 -19.29 6.95
C SER A 347 -5.01 -20.52 6.47
N HIS A 348 -4.61 -21.12 5.35
CA HIS A 348 -5.27 -22.32 4.82
C HIS A 348 -5.17 -23.50 5.78
N LEU A 349 -3.98 -23.80 6.30
CA LEU A 349 -3.73 -24.93 7.21
C LEU A 349 -4.43 -24.77 8.57
N GLN A 350 -4.63 -23.52 9.00
CA GLN A 350 -5.31 -23.19 10.25
C GLN A 350 -6.81 -22.90 10.07
N ALA A 351 -7.35 -23.06 8.85
CA ALA A 351 -8.72 -22.70 8.51
C ALA A 351 -9.11 -21.26 8.89
N ILE A 352 -8.14 -20.33 8.88
CA ILE A 352 -8.38 -18.90 9.07
C ILE A 352 -9.09 -18.35 7.81
N PRO A 353 -10.32 -17.82 7.88
CA PRO A 353 -11.06 -17.40 6.69
C PRO A 353 -10.67 -15.98 6.24
N GLY A 354 -9.37 -15.75 6.11
CA GLY A 354 -8.78 -14.49 5.71
C GLY A 354 -7.28 -14.42 5.99
N LEU A 355 -6.69 -13.26 5.73
CA LEU A 355 -5.28 -12.97 5.93
C LEU A 355 -5.09 -11.94 7.04
N LEU A 356 -3.94 -12.01 7.70
CA LEU A 356 -3.65 -11.25 8.92
C LEU A 356 -2.82 -10.01 8.63
N ALA A 357 -3.27 -8.88 9.16
CA ALA A 357 -2.52 -7.63 9.14
C ALA A 357 -3.03 -6.68 10.23
N SER A 358 -2.20 -5.72 10.62
CA SER A 358 -2.51 -4.73 11.67
C SER A 358 -3.80 -3.97 11.35
N SER A 359 -4.77 -3.95 12.25
CA SER A 359 -6.09 -3.34 11.98
C SER A 359 -6.80 -3.01 13.28
N TYR A 360 -7.94 -2.32 13.20
CA TYR A 360 -8.85 -2.27 14.35
C TYR A 360 -9.46 -3.65 14.65
N ASP A 361 -9.76 -3.90 15.92
CA ASP A 361 -10.50 -5.07 16.40
C ASP A 361 -12.01 -4.79 16.54
N ALA A 362 -12.80 -5.81 16.91
CA ALA A 362 -14.24 -5.67 17.13
C ALA A 362 -14.61 -4.67 18.26
N SER A 363 -13.66 -4.34 19.14
CA SER A 363 -13.79 -3.29 20.15
C SER A 363 -13.30 -1.92 19.65
N ASN A 364 -13.09 -1.76 18.34
CA ASN A 364 -12.58 -0.56 17.71
C ASN A 364 -11.21 -0.09 18.25
N ARG A 365 -10.36 -1.03 18.69
CA ARG A 365 -8.98 -0.73 19.11
C ARG A 365 -8.01 -1.19 18.03
N TYR A 366 -7.12 -0.30 17.61
CA TYR A 366 -6.05 -0.67 16.68
C TYR A 366 -5.09 -1.67 17.34
N ARG A 367 -4.80 -2.76 16.63
CA ARG A 367 -3.90 -3.84 17.05
C ARG A 367 -2.82 -4.02 15.99
N ASP A 368 -1.57 -3.95 16.43
CA ASP A 368 -0.40 -4.28 15.62
C ASP A 368 0.02 -5.76 15.77
N THR A 369 -0.76 -6.58 16.47
CA THR A 369 -0.43 -7.97 16.81
C THR A 369 -1.09 -9.01 15.89
N PHE A 370 -1.71 -8.59 14.79
CA PHE A 370 -2.25 -9.52 13.79
C PHE A 370 -1.18 -9.85 12.75
N GLY A 371 -0.65 -11.07 12.82
CA GLY A 371 0.44 -11.56 11.97
C GLY A 371 0.72 -13.04 12.23
N ILE A 372 1.86 -13.55 11.76
CA ILE A 372 2.24 -14.96 11.87
C ILE A 372 3.41 -15.10 12.86
N LEU A 373 3.12 -15.58 14.07
CA LEU A 373 4.09 -15.67 15.16
C LEU A 373 5.35 -16.45 14.78
N GLU A 374 5.19 -17.61 14.15
CA GLU A 374 6.29 -18.50 13.73
C GLU A 374 7.30 -17.82 12.80
N LEU A 375 6.83 -16.89 11.97
CA LEU A 375 7.61 -16.17 10.96
C LEU A 375 8.09 -14.79 11.43
N SER A 376 7.80 -14.44 12.69
CA SER A 376 8.08 -13.13 13.28
C SER A 376 9.33 -13.14 14.17
N MET A 377 9.64 -11.98 14.75
CA MET A 377 10.62 -11.85 15.83
C MET A 377 10.05 -12.10 17.24
N GLY A 378 8.79 -12.50 17.35
CA GLY A 378 8.12 -12.86 18.60
C GLY A 378 7.17 -11.78 19.14
N TYR A 379 6.01 -12.23 19.63
CA TYR A 379 4.99 -11.44 20.33
C TYR A 379 3.94 -12.34 20.98
N THR A 380 3.03 -11.73 21.74
CA THR A 380 1.83 -12.41 22.23
C THR A 380 0.73 -12.31 21.17
N PRO A 381 0.37 -13.41 20.48
CA PRO A 381 -0.71 -13.38 19.50
C PRO A 381 -2.06 -13.16 20.16
N ALA A 382 -3.02 -12.66 19.40
CA ALA A 382 -4.42 -12.62 19.83
C ALA A 382 -4.92 -14.05 20.06
N ALA A 383 -5.79 -14.23 21.05
CA ALA A 383 -6.54 -15.49 21.19
C ALA A 383 -7.48 -15.67 19.98
N ASP A 384 -7.87 -16.91 19.68
CA ASP A 384 -8.77 -17.21 18.55
C ASP A 384 -10.08 -16.42 18.58
N SER A 385 -10.61 -16.15 19.78
CA SER A 385 -11.81 -15.32 19.96
C SER A 385 -11.64 -13.87 19.51
N ASP A 386 -10.40 -13.37 19.53
CA ASP A 386 -10.03 -11.98 19.28
C ASP A 386 -9.21 -11.81 17.99
N LEU A 387 -8.86 -12.92 17.32
CA LEU A 387 -8.10 -12.89 16.08
C LEU A 387 -8.95 -12.26 14.98
N MET A 388 -8.44 -11.19 14.38
CA MET A 388 -9.11 -10.51 13.27
C MET A 388 -8.42 -10.86 11.95
N VAL A 389 -9.23 -10.99 10.90
CA VAL A 389 -8.77 -10.96 9.50
C VAL A 389 -9.25 -9.69 8.84
N THR A 390 -8.54 -9.21 7.83
CA THR A 390 -8.83 -7.93 7.18
C THR A 390 -8.58 -8.01 5.68
N PRO A 391 -9.47 -7.46 4.81
CA PRO A 391 -9.32 -7.53 3.37
C PRO A 391 -7.93 -7.12 2.86
N TYR A 392 -7.34 -6.06 3.41
CA TYR A 392 -5.99 -5.62 3.01
C TYR A 392 -4.88 -6.58 3.39
N GLY A 393 -5.12 -7.57 4.27
CA GLY A 393 -4.18 -8.66 4.49
C GLY A 393 -3.77 -9.37 3.19
N SER A 394 -4.57 -9.26 2.13
CA SER A 394 -4.31 -9.81 0.80
C SER A 394 -3.51 -8.92 -0.17
N PHE A 395 -3.26 -7.65 0.17
CA PHE A 395 -2.58 -6.72 -0.75
C PHE A 395 -1.21 -7.24 -1.25
N PRO A 396 -0.33 -7.85 -0.42
CA PRO A 396 0.96 -8.27 -0.93
C PRO A 396 0.82 -9.50 -1.83
N LEU A 397 -0.15 -10.37 -1.54
CA LEU A 397 -0.48 -11.48 -2.42
C LEU A 397 -1.02 -10.99 -3.77
N MET A 398 -1.77 -9.88 -3.85
CA MET A 398 -2.17 -9.28 -5.14
C MET A 398 -0.96 -8.86 -5.99
N LEU A 399 0.11 -8.39 -5.36
CA LEU A 399 1.36 -8.03 -6.06
C LEU A 399 2.18 -9.26 -6.47
N ALA A 400 2.09 -10.35 -5.71
CA ALA A 400 2.75 -11.62 -6.03
C ALA A 400 2.03 -12.40 -7.14
N ASP A 401 0.70 -12.44 -7.06
CA ASP A 401 -0.25 -13.08 -7.97
C ASP A 401 -1.64 -12.44 -7.80
N ARG A 402 -2.02 -11.60 -8.77
CA ARG A 402 -3.26 -10.80 -8.72
C ARG A 402 -4.49 -11.67 -8.50
N GLY A 403 -4.59 -12.80 -9.18
CA GLY A 403 -5.76 -13.69 -9.11
C GLY A 403 -5.96 -14.27 -7.71
N HIS A 404 -4.91 -14.86 -7.13
CA HIS A 404 -4.98 -15.44 -5.79
C HIS A 404 -5.17 -14.35 -4.72
N GLY A 405 -4.51 -13.20 -4.86
CA GLY A 405 -4.70 -12.06 -3.95
C GLY A 405 -6.15 -11.58 -3.91
N LEU A 406 -6.75 -11.35 -5.09
CA LEU A 406 -8.15 -10.97 -5.20
C LEU A 406 -9.09 -12.06 -4.67
N ALA A 407 -8.72 -13.35 -4.75
CA ALA A 407 -9.56 -14.44 -4.25
C ALA A 407 -9.64 -14.42 -2.71
N TRP A 408 -8.51 -14.16 -2.05
CA TRP A 408 -8.47 -13.95 -0.60
C TRP A 408 -9.20 -12.66 -0.20
N HIS A 409 -9.05 -11.57 -0.96
CA HIS A 409 -9.82 -10.34 -0.75
C HIS A 409 -11.32 -10.62 -0.81
N ARG A 410 -11.79 -11.28 -1.88
CA ARG A 410 -13.19 -11.71 -2.09
C ARG A 410 -13.70 -12.52 -0.90
N ALA A 411 -12.95 -13.52 -0.45
CA ALA A 411 -13.34 -14.36 0.69
C ALA A 411 -13.62 -13.52 1.95
N MET A 412 -12.77 -12.52 2.23
CA MET A 412 -12.91 -11.66 3.41
C MET A 412 -14.05 -10.64 3.26
N VAL A 413 -14.13 -9.94 2.13
CA VAL A 413 -15.22 -8.96 1.93
C VAL A 413 -16.59 -9.63 1.86
N SER A 414 -16.68 -10.89 1.44
CA SER A 414 -17.97 -11.60 1.34
C SER A 414 -18.53 -12.05 2.71
N ARG A 415 -17.74 -12.00 3.78
CA ARG A 415 -18.19 -12.31 5.15
C ARG A 415 -19.25 -11.32 5.64
N PRO A 416 -20.20 -11.71 6.51
CA PRO A 416 -21.27 -10.81 7.00
C PRO A 416 -20.74 -9.46 7.48
N LEU A 417 -21.44 -8.37 7.14
CA LEU A 417 -21.08 -6.98 7.47
C LEU A 417 -19.74 -6.48 6.92
N MET A 418 -19.02 -7.22 6.06
CA MET A 418 -17.72 -6.80 5.51
C MET A 418 -17.79 -5.95 4.24
N GLN A 419 -18.99 -5.56 3.81
CA GLN A 419 -19.20 -4.53 2.78
C GLN A 419 -20.32 -3.58 3.23
N SER A 420 -20.15 -2.29 2.95
CA SER A 420 -21.05 -1.18 3.26
C SER A 420 -21.22 -0.27 2.05
N GLU A 421 -22.03 0.80 2.16
CA GLU A 421 -22.20 1.78 1.08
C GLU A 421 -20.91 2.54 0.70
N ILE A 422 -19.86 2.41 1.51
CA ILE A 422 -18.51 2.92 1.22
C ILE A 422 -17.50 1.80 0.96
N GLY A 423 -18.00 0.62 0.56
CA GLY A 423 -17.24 -0.55 0.17
C GLY A 423 -16.78 -1.41 1.34
N SER A 424 -15.59 -2.01 1.21
CA SER A 424 -15.00 -2.93 2.20
C SER A 424 -14.94 -2.34 3.62
N VAL A 425 -15.21 -3.16 4.63
CA VAL A 425 -15.12 -2.78 6.04
C VAL A 425 -13.79 -3.26 6.63
N GLU A 426 -13.32 -2.57 7.67
CA GLU A 426 -12.00 -2.70 8.28
C GLU A 426 -11.52 -4.14 8.54
N SER A 427 -12.24 -4.92 9.36
CA SER A 427 -11.81 -6.27 9.77
C SER A 427 -12.95 -7.06 10.43
N SER A 428 -12.83 -8.39 10.45
CA SER A 428 -13.78 -9.29 11.14
C SER A 428 -13.07 -10.37 11.95
N GLN A 429 -13.67 -10.81 13.05
CA GLN A 429 -13.16 -11.95 13.82
C GLN A 429 -13.07 -13.21 12.96
N ALA A 430 -11.97 -13.95 13.06
CA ALA A 430 -11.67 -15.08 12.21
C ALA A 430 -12.67 -16.23 12.41
N PHE A 431 -12.90 -16.65 13.65
CA PHE A 431 -13.56 -17.94 13.95
C PHE A 431 -14.98 -17.83 14.54
N GLN A 432 -15.53 -16.62 14.69
CA GLN A 432 -16.90 -16.43 15.19
C GLN A 432 -17.93 -16.45 14.05
N SER A 433 -19.12 -16.99 14.33
CA SER A 433 -20.25 -17.05 13.39
C SER A 433 -21.56 -16.66 14.09
N PRO A 434 -22.20 -15.53 13.73
CA PRO A 434 -21.68 -14.50 12.83
C PRO A 434 -20.42 -13.82 13.42
N PRO A 435 -19.48 -13.33 12.59
CA PRO A 435 -18.30 -12.64 13.09
C PRO A 435 -18.66 -11.26 13.64
N GLN A 436 -18.01 -10.83 14.73
CA GLN A 436 -17.99 -9.41 15.07
C GLN A 436 -17.03 -8.67 14.15
N VAL A 437 -17.38 -7.43 13.81
CA VAL A 437 -16.68 -6.60 12.82
C VAL A 437 -16.18 -5.32 13.48
N ALA A 438 -14.98 -4.87 13.12
CA ALA A 438 -14.53 -3.53 13.45
C ALA A 438 -15.34 -2.53 12.60
N MET A 439 -16.25 -1.80 13.24
CA MET A 439 -17.23 -0.91 12.58
C MET A 439 -16.59 0.40 12.11
N LYS A 440 -15.58 0.27 11.25
CA LYS A 440 -14.74 1.33 10.71
C LYS A 440 -14.44 1.09 9.23
N ALA A 441 -14.03 2.16 8.57
CA ALA A 441 -13.37 2.13 7.28
C ALA A 441 -12.18 3.08 7.36
N SER A 442 -10.98 2.60 7.06
CA SER A 442 -9.75 3.39 7.12
C SER A 442 -9.00 3.34 5.79
N TRP A 443 -8.08 4.29 5.59
CA TRP A 443 -7.21 4.29 4.40
C TRP A 443 -6.34 3.04 4.35
N ASP A 444 -5.74 2.65 5.48
CA ASP A 444 -4.82 1.51 5.57
C ASP A 444 -5.48 0.19 5.16
N THR A 445 -6.75 -0.03 5.53
CA THR A 445 -7.42 -1.33 5.26
C THR A 445 -8.20 -1.37 3.95
N LYS A 446 -8.42 -0.21 3.31
CA LYS A 446 -9.18 -0.12 2.06
C LYS A 446 -8.26 0.25 0.90
N VAL A 447 -7.70 1.46 0.93
CA VAL A 447 -6.99 2.04 -0.21
C VAL A 447 -5.65 1.35 -0.46
N THR A 448 -5.05 0.70 0.55
CA THR A 448 -3.90 -0.19 0.34
C THR A 448 -4.25 -1.37 -0.58
N SER A 449 -5.45 -1.95 -0.45
CA SER A 449 -5.94 -3.02 -1.31
C SER A 449 -6.25 -2.48 -2.71
N ASP A 450 -6.90 -1.32 -2.80
CA ASP A 450 -7.20 -0.64 -4.08
C ASP A 450 -5.92 -0.42 -4.89
N LEU A 451 -4.90 0.14 -4.25
CA LEU A 451 -3.61 0.44 -4.85
C LEU A 451 -2.90 -0.85 -5.31
N ALA A 452 -2.87 -1.89 -4.47
CA ALA A 452 -2.26 -3.17 -4.84
C ALA A 452 -3.01 -3.91 -5.95
N ALA A 453 -4.34 -3.81 -6.01
CA ALA A 453 -5.16 -4.39 -7.07
C ALA A 453 -4.89 -3.79 -8.47
N LEU A 454 -4.34 -2.57 -8.48
CA LEU A 454 -3.86 -1.84 -9.67
C LEU A 454 -2.36 -2.05 -9.94
N GLY A 455 -1.64 -2.83 -9.11
CA GLY A 455 -0.20 -3.07 -9.24
C GLY A 455 0.70 -2.10 -8.47
N GLY A 456 0.12 -1.20 -7.68
CA GLY A 456 0.84 -0.18 -6.93
C GLY A 456 1.30 1.02 -7.77
N ALA A 457 2.08 1.91 -7.18
CA ALA A 457 2.74 3.04 -7.85
C ALA A 457 4.07 2.64 -8.54
N VAL A 458 4.37 1.35 -8.60
CA VAL A 458 5.66 0.79 -9.00
C VAL A 458 6.07 1.22 -10.41
N ASP A 459 5.18 1.18 -11.39
CA ASP A 459 5.50 1.50 -12.77
C ASP A 459 5.80 2.99 -12.97
N LEU A 460 5.03 3.86 -12.32
CA LEU A 460 5.28 5.31 -12.28
C LEU A 460 6.63 5.60 -11.62
N LEU A 461 6.91 4.98 -10.47
CA LEU A 461 8.13 5.23 -9.73
C LEU A 461 9.37 4.60 -10.39
N ARG A 462 9.22 3.48 -11.10
CA ARG A 462 10.26 2.96 -12.00
C ARG A 462 10.62 3.99 -13.06
N THR A 463 9.62 4.56 -13.73
CA THR A 463 9.82 5.61 -14.75
C THR A 463 10.54 6.81 -14.16
N ALA A 464 10.09 7.32 -13.01
CA ALA A 464 10.72 8.44 -12.32
C ALA A 464 12.21 8.19 -11.96
N LEU A 465 12.52 6.97 -11.51
CA LEU A 465 13.89 6.57 -11.19
C LEU A 465 14.76 6.43 -12.45
N GLN A 466 14.20 5.95 -13.56
CA GLN A 466 14.91 5.82 -14.84
C GLN A 466 15.21 7.19 -15.43
N ASP A 467 14.19 8.05 -15.55
CA ASP A 467 14.31 9.40 -16.12
C ASP A 467 15.30 10.28 -15.35
N SER A 468 15.44 10.04 -14.05
CA SER A 468 16.37 10.76 -13.20
C SER A 468 17.71 10.08 -12.98
N GLY A 469 17.99 8.97 -13.67
CA GLY A 469 19.26 8.23 -13.58
C GLY A 469 19.51 7.54 -12.23
N ARG A 470 18.49 7.41 -11.38
CA ARG A 470 18.57 6.84 -10.03
C ARG A 470 18.28 5.33 -9.98
N TYR A 471 17.67 4.78 -11.02
CA TYR A 471 17.27 3.37 -11.06
C TYR A 471 18.46 2.40 -10.88
N ALA A 472 19.60 2.69 -11.52
CA ALA A 472 20.81 1.86 -11.37
C ALA A 472 21.30 1.81 -9.91
N ARG A 473 21.29 2.95 -9.20
CA ARG A 473 21.66 3.01 -7.78
C ARG A 473 20.66 2.25 -6.92
N PHE A 474 19.36 2.40 -7.18
CA PHE A 474 18.31 1.63 -6.51
C PHE A 474 18.56 0.11 -6.63
N MET A 475 18.80 -0.37 -7.85
CA MET A 475 19.06 -1.80 -8.11
C MET A 475 20.37 -2.30 -7.47
N GLN A 476 21.39 -1.46 -7.40
CA GLN A 476 22.62 -1.77 -6.68
C GLN A 476 22.35 -1.95 -5.18
N VAL A 477 21.63 -1.02 -4.55
CA VAL A 477 21.26 -1.11 -3.13
C VAL A 477 20.47 -2.40 -2.84
N LEU A 478 19.52 -2.77 -3.70
CA LEU A 478 18.79 -4.03 -3.53
C LEU A 478 19.70 -5.24 -3.63
N SER A 479 20.59 -5.27 -4.62
CA SER A 479 21.53 -6.38 -4.79
C SER A 479 22.44 -6.53 -3.57
N ASP A 480 22.92 -5.40 -3.02
CA ASP A 480 23.75 -5.40 -1.82
C ASP A 480 23.00 -5.84 -0.56
N ASN A 481 21.74 -5.40 -0.39
CA ASN A 481 20.91 -5.74 0.76
C ASN A 481 20.47 -7.21 0.75
N TYR A 482 20.18 -7.76 -0.43
CA TYR A 482 19.74 -9.14 -0.59
C TYR A 482 20.89 -10.14 -0.81
N GLN A 483 22.14 -9.69 -0.90
CA GLN A 483 23.32 -10.55 -1.10
C GLN A 483 23.40 -11.71 -0.09
N GLY A 484 23.01 -11.48 1.17
CA GLY A 484 23.02 -12.51 2.22
C GLY A 484 22.14 -13.72 1.91
N TRP A 485 21.10 -13.55 1.10
CA TRP A 485 20.24 -14.64 0.65
C TRP A 485 20.93 -15.61 -0.31
N GLY A 486 22.05 -15.22 -0.93
CA GLY A 486 22.87 -16.15 -1.72
C GLY A 486 23.48 -17.29 -0.89
N GLN A 487 23.52 -17.15 0.44
CA GLN A 487 23.99 -18.17 1.38
C GLN A 487 22.83 -18.96 2.01
N VAL A 488 21.58 -18.56 1.76
CA VAL A 488 20.38 -19.20 2.30
C VAL A 488 19.79 -20.11 1.24
N THR A 489 19.53 -21.37 1.58
CA THR A 489 18.74 -22.26 0.71
C THR A 489 17.27 -21.88 0.83
N ILE A 490 16.72 -21.19 -0.18
CA ILE A 490 15.30 -20.84 -0.23
C ILE A 490 14.50 -22.11 -0.59
N ARG A 491 13.71 -22.62 0.35
CA ARG A 491 12.85 -23.80 0.19
C ARG A 491 11.39 -23.39 -0.05
N GLY A 492 10.61 -24.26 -0.66
CA GLY A 492 9.17 -24.03 -0.85
C GLY A 492 8.80 -23.17 -2.06
N GLU A 493 9.75 -22.79 -2.93
CA GLU A 493 9.47 -21.97 -4.12
C GLU A 493 8.52 -22.66 -5.12
N ALA A 494 8.50 -23.99 -5.14
CA ALA A 494 7.58 -24.79 -5.95
C ALA A 494 6.18 -24.95 -5.32
N THR A 495 5.98 -24.51 -4.07
CA THR A 495 4.66 -24.55 -3.43
C THR A 495 3.73 -23.56 -4.14
N PRO A 496 2.54 -23.95 -4.61
CA PRO A 496 1.58 -22.99 -5.16
C PRO A 496 1.04 -22.07 -4.05
N PHE A 497 0.40 -20.96 -4.41
CA PHE A 497 -0.37 -20.19 -3.43
C PHE A 497 -1.60 -20.99 -2.98
N ALA A 498 -1.94 -20.94 -1.70
CA ALA A 498 -3.12 -21.65 -1.20
C ALA A 498 -4.41 -20.87 -1.51
N PRO A 499 -5.53 -21.55 -1.81
CA PRO A 499 -6.84 -20.91 -1.91
C PRO A 499 -7.39 -20.54 -0.51
N PRO A 500 -8.28 -19.54 -0.41
CA PRO A 500 -8.96 -19.22 0.84
C PRO A 500 -9.83 -20.39 1.33
N PRO A 501 -9.82 -20.73 2.63
CA PRO A 501 -10.73 -21.71 3.18
C PRO A 501 -12.15 -21.13 3.29
N GLY A 502 -13.16 -21.99 3.26
CA GLY A 502 -14.54 -21.61 3.60
C GLY A 502 -15.30 -20.78 2.56
N LEU A 503 -14.84 -20.75 1.30
CA LEU A 503 -15.55 -20.04 0.21
C LEU A 503 -17.06 -20.35 0.14
N PRO A 504 -17.52 -21.61 0.22
CA PRO A 504 -18.96 -21.90 0.18
C PRO A 504 -19.79 -21.17 1.24
N ALA A 505 -19.25 -20.95 2.44
CA ALA A 505 -19.95 -20.25 3.51
C ALA A 505 -19.98 -18.73 3.26
N SER A 506 -18.88 -18.15 2.75
CA SER A 506 -18.86 -16.73 2.35
C SER A 506 -19.71 -16.44 1.11
N ASP A 507 -20.02 -17.49 0.35
CA ASP A 507 -20.75 -17.46 -0.90
C ASP A 507 -22.25 -17.68 -0.75
N ASP A 508 -22.68 -18.08 0.44
CA ASP A 508 -24.07 -18.42 0.71
C ASP A 508 -24.95 -17.16 0.74
N VAL A 509 -25.54 -16.84 -0.42
CA VAL A 509 -26.52 -15.75 -0.56
C VAL A 509 -27.81 -16.02 0.23
N SER A 510 -28.08 -17.27 0.64
CA SER A 510 -29.24 -17.63 1.47
C SER A 510 -28.97 -17.49 2.97
N SER A 511 -27.72 -17.25 3.38
CA SER A 511 -27.32 -17.15 4.77
C SER A 511 -28.14 -16.07 5.51
N PRO A 512 -28.78 -16.40 6.65
CA PRO A 512 -29.55 -15.44 7.43
C PRO A 512 -28.65 -14.44 8.19
N SER A 513 -27.33 -14.56 8.05
CA SER A 513 -26.37 -13.66 8.70
C SER A 513 -26.64 -12.21 8.31
N PRO A 514 -26.60 -11.27 9.28
CA PRO A 514 -26.95 -9.88 9.02
C PRO A 514 -25.93 -9.22 8.10
N ASP A 515 -26.42 -8.50 7.09
CA ASP A 515 -25.67 -7.46 6.37
C ASP A 515 -26.24 -6.09 6.76
N PHE A 516 -25.55 -5.01 6.40
CA PHE A 516 -26.12 -3.68 6.54
C PHE A 516 -27.38 -3.56 5.69
N ALA A 517 -28.45 -2.98 6.26
CA ALA A 517 -29.70 -2.80 5.55
C ALA A 517 -29.55 -1.97 4.26
N SER A 518 -28.54 -1.09 4.24
CA SER A 518 -28.13 -0.24 3.13
C SER A 518 -27.22 -0.92 2.09
N CYS A 519 -26.63 -2.08 2.42
CA CYS A 519 -25.72 -2.82 1.55
C CYS A 519 -26.18 -4.27 1.34
N ARG A 520 -27.17 -4.44 0.46
CA ARG A 520 -27.84 -5.73 0.26
C ARG A 520 -27.18 -6.57 -0.84
N ARG A 521 -27.19 -7.89 -0.63
CA ARG A 521 -26.87 -8.91 -1.64
C ARG A 521 -28.05 -9.16 -2.58
N LEU A 522 -27.73 -9.70 -3.75
CA LEU A 522 -28.74 -10.25 -4.65
C LEU A 522 -29.40 -11.48 -4.03
N ALA A 523 -30.67 -11.72 -4.37
CA ALA A 523 -31.42 -12.88 -3.90
C ALA A 523 -30.87 -14.20 -4.46
N THR A 524 -30.23 -14.15 -5.64
CA THR A 524 -29.54 -15.27 -6.27
C THR A 524 -28.18 -14.79 -6.78
N ARG A 525 -27.19 -15.69 -6.75
CA ARG A 525 -25.89 -15.43 -7.35
C ARG A 525 -26.04 -15.30 -8.87
N GLN A 526 -25.40 -14.29 -9.44
CA GLN A 526 -25.41 -14.03 -10.88
C GLN A 526 -24.03 -14.22 -11.50
N ALA A 527 -24.00 -14.51 -12.80
CA ALA A 527 -22.76 -14.48 -13.57
C ALA A 527 -22.21 -13.05 -13.61
N VAL A 528 -20.88 -12.91 -13.56
CA VAL A 528 -20.23 -11.60 -13.70
C VAL A 528 -20.34 -11.08 -15.14
N THR A 529 -20.77 -9.83 -15.29
CA THR A 529 -20.67 -9.10 -16.56
C THR A 529 -19.22 -8.68 -16.77
N LEU A 530 -18.58 -9.22 -17.79
CA LEU A 530 -17.19 -8.88 -18.12
C LEU A 530 -17.11 -7.48 -18.74
N LEU A 531 -16.05 -6.75 -18.40
CA LEU A 531 -15.73 -5.50 -19.06
C LEU A 531 -15.36 -5.78 -20.53
N PRO A 532 -15.72 -4.88 -21.46
CA PRO A 532 -15.28 -5.01 -22.84
C PRO A 532 -13.75 -5.11 -22.87
N ALA A 533 -13.22 -6.00 -23.70
CA ALA A 533 -11.79 -6.09 -23.90
C ALA A 533 -11.29 -4.72 -24.37
N SER A 534 -10.48 -4.06 -23.54
CA SER A 534 -9.83 -2.82 -23.94
C SER A 534 -8.99 -3.12 -25.18
N THR A 535 -9.28 -2.44 -26.29
CA THR A 535 -8.39 -2.37 -27.44
C THR A 535 -7.17 -1.56 -27.00
N ALA A 536 -6.27 -2.19 -26.26
CA ALA A 536 -5.05 -1.55 -25.82
C ALA A 536 -4.33 -1.01 -27.06
N VAL A 537 -4.14 0.31 -27.11
CA VAL A 537 -3.17 0.90 -28.03
C VAL A 537 -1.82 0.29 -27.64
N PRO A 538 -1.10 -0.38 -28.55
CA PRO A 538 0.15 -1.04 -28.21
C PRO A 538 1.08 0.01 -27.61
N THR A 539 1.46 -0.18 -26.35
CA THR A 539 2.55 0.55 -25.74
C THR A 539 3.79 0.27 -26.58
N THR A 540 4.30 1.30 -27.26
CA THR A 540 5.59 1.25 -27.93
C THR A 540 6.65 0.92 -26.90
N SER A 541 7.06 -0.35 -26.87
CA SER A 541 8.27 -0.76 -26.18
C SER A 541 9.44 -0.02 -26.81
N LEU A 542 10.15 0.78 -26.00
CA LEU A 542 11.42 1.34 -26.41
C LEU A 542 12.40 0.18 -26.70
N PRO A 543 13.17 0.22 -27.80
CA PRO A 543 14.03 -0.88 -28.21
C PRO A 543 15.12 -1.12 -27.16
N GLY A 544 15.20 -2.37 -26.71
CA GLY A 544 16.16 -2.83 -25.72
C GLY A 544 17.61 -2.53 -26.13
N HIS A 545 18.35 -1.90 -25.22
CA HIS A 545 19.80 -1.84 -25.32
C HIS A 545 20.38 -3.20 -24.93
N SER A 546 20.92 -3.90 -25.93
CA SER A 546 21.78 -5.06 -25.78
C SER A 546 23.02 -4.69 -24.98
N ALA A 547 23.16 -5.21 -23.76
CA ALA A 547 24.40 -5.12 -23.00
C ALA A 547 25.47 -6.01 -23.65
N SER A 548 26.54 -5.39 -24.16
CA SER A 548 27.73 -6.10 -24.64
C SER A 548 28.52 -6.65 -23.45
N ALA A 549 28.91 -7.93 -23.56
CA ALA A 549 29.78 -8.62 -22.62
C ALA A 549 31.14 -7.93 -22.44
N SER A 550 31.58 -7.80 -21.19
CA SER A 550 32.96 -7.49 -20.83
C SER A 550 33.57 -8.66 -20.04
N ALA A 551 34.75 -9.07 -20.51
CA ALA A 551 35.56 -10.20 -20.05
C ALA A 551 36.22 -9.95 -18.67
N PRO A 552 36.72 -11.00 -17.97
CA PRO A 552 37.10 -10.93 -16.57
C PRO A 552 38.56 -10.48 -16.37
N LEU A 553 38.83 -9.84 -15.23
CA LEU A 553 40.17 -9.54 -14.73
C LEU A 553 40.28 -9.91 -13.23
N PRO A 554 41.51 -10.10 -12.70
CA PRO A 554 41.86 -11.32 -11.97
C PRO A 554 41.75 -11.22 -10.45
N VAL A 555 41.69 -12.41 -9.85
CA VAL A 555 41.75 -12.71 -8.41
C VAL A 555 43.16 -12.46 -7.87
N LEU A 556 43.28 -11.74 -6.76
CA LEU A 556 44.43 -11.77 -5.86
C LEU A 556 44.00 -11.88 -4.39
N GLY A 557 44.24 -13.07 -3.83
CA GLY A 557 44.91 -13.35 -2.55
C GLY A 557 44.60 -12.55 -1.28
N ALA A 558 43.88 -13.23 -0.37
CA ALA A 558 44.17 -13.50 1.04
C ALA A 558 44.58 -12.35 2.02
N GLY A 559 43.83 -12.26 3.12
CA GLY A 559 44.26 -11.62 4.37
C GLY A 559 43.33 -12.00 5.54
N SER A 560 43.92 -12.66 6.54
CA SER A 560 43.26 -13.33 7.67
C SER A 560 42.78 -12.40 8.80
N GLY A 561 41.70 -12.85 9.47
CA GLY A 561 41.55 -12.78 10.94
C GLY A 561 41.03 -11.49 11.58
N LEU A 562 39.84 -11.54 12.20
CA LEU A 562 39.68 -11.52 13.67
C LEU A 562 38.19 -11.71 14.03
N LEU A 563 37.90 -12.74 14.81
CA LEU A 563 36.58 -12.98 15.42
C LEU A 563 36.43 -12.03 16.61
N VAL A 564 35.44 -11.13 16.58
CA VAL A 564 35.02 -10.37 17.76
C VAL A 564 33.56 -10.72 18.05
N LEU A 565 33.38 -11.53 19.10
CA LEU A 565 32.10 -11.76 19.76
C LEU A 565 31.65 -10.45 20.44
N VAL A 566 30.48 -9.93 20.05
CA VAL A 566 29.81 -8.84 20.76
C VAL A 566 28.42 -9.32 21.21
N PRO A 567 28.02 -9.10 22.47
CA PRO A 567 26.75 -9.61 22.99
C PRO A 567 25.54 -8.86 22.40
N VAL A 568 24.50 -9.63 22.09
CA VAL A 568 23.17 -9.12 21.73
C VAL A 568 22.48 -8.62 23.00
N LEU A 569 22.34 -7.31 23.14
CA LEU A 569 21.46 -6.67 24.12
C LEU A 569 20.08 -6.48 23.50
N LEU A 570 19.13 -7.29 23.96
CA LEU A 570 17.69 -7.17 23.75
C LEU A 570 17.12 -6.04 24.61
N GLY A 571 16.17 -5.28 24.05
CA GLY A 571 15.23 -4.47 24.84
C GLY A 571 15.01 -3.06 24.34
N ALA A 572 14.08 -2.88 23.40
CA ALA A 572 13.33 -1.63 23.26
C ALA A 572 11.99 -1.94 22.57
N THR A 573 10.94 -2.01 23.37
CA THR A 573 9.54 -2.06 22.92
C THR A 573 9.12 -0.66 22.46
N ALA A 574 9.08 -0.44 21.15
CA ALA A 574 8.38 0.70 20.58
C ALA A 574 6.96 0.24 20.22
N SER A 575 5.98 0.57 21.08
CA SER A 575 4.58 0.52 20.70
C SER A 575 4.29 1.77 19.87
N TRP A 576 3.89 1.59 18.62
CA TRP A 576 3.43 2.67 17.76
C TRP A 576 2.05 3.15 18.24
N ARG A 577 2.03 4.27 18.95
CA ARG A 577 0.88 5.15 19.11
C ARG A 577 1.34 6.59 18.96
#